data_AF-R7UCI9-F1
#
_entry.id   AF-R7UCI9-F1
#
_cell.length_a   1.000
_cell.length_b   1.000
_cell.length_c   1.000
_cell.angle_alpha   90.00
_cell.angle_beta   90.00
_cell.angle_gamma   90.00
#
_symmetry.space_group_name_H-M   'P 1'
#
loop_
_entity.id
_entity.type
_entity.pdbx_description
1 polymer ?
#
loop_
_entity_poly.entity_id
_entity_poly.type
_entity_poly.pdbx_seq_one_letter_code
_entity_poly.pdbx_strand_id
1 'polypeptide(L)'
;MPSLEYTIKKFLGLMLVSVLTIIVVSMNSNSNTSYFRNPSNFIGWTTNSAVNGSEETFKDSLFSPHGEDNVLDTTTASVAIVDINGILATSATTINHNLTAETGPTLEERDTFNPTNNEFLESDTNIHEEPLAPTTRTKLSRLFPNAPPDEMLSCIHKRMEPFLDTIIKTRAWVLRHSHQWKAYNDTHNVTVYGDNATYFDEVKKLENIQTYFFNATIEDIRPCLINGGALQYDYGINNCSSVISKAKRYSMYGKSIYDLHCYKNQSMSLNPSPLNDAAFRVGLPENFEHPNNMKTLSYLHIIRDATVTAYGDVTTLTHTLVPQRCFQEKRIPLPANPYELPIHEEVFSMSQYYGKGMFHANIEDISRMAPYIHFLKQFPEIKIHVYDLEFPPVYLSRIDIDPRRFINGTVRAKLMYVPQGINCCLPPLFGTQVESLYLRRNLPNPTDKERNVVVVVKRRNRRGRYFRFHDKILKAIKERAKKYELKIWEFNDSPLPTLNQTAHMFNRAVVIVAPHGAGESNIMFTQPGTILLEGLCIDKHDGLVNVVFRTLSHILGGFYYGFFKQGAHCTETTPEDLIPLLDFYLTRLDEFR
;
A
#
# COMPACT_ATOMS: atom_id res chain seq x y z
N MET A 1 -24.04 53.89 13.34
CA MET A 1 -24.94 53.45 12.25
C MET A 1 -24.33 53.83 10.92
N PRO A 2 -24.01 52.84 10.08
CA PRO A 2 -24.39 52.88 8.67
C PRO A 2 -25.20 51.65 8.24
N SER A 3 -26.30 51.98 7.56
CA SER A 3 -27.22 51.30 6.64
C SER A 3 -27.24 49.77 6.43
N LEU A 4 -28.44 49.27 6.68
CA LEU A 4 -29.12 47.98 6.43
C LEU A 4 -29.20 47.53 4.94
N GLU A 5 -28.35 48.04 4.05
CA GLU A 5 -28.50 47.79 2.59
C GLU A 5 -27.64 46.64 2.05
N TYR A 6 -26.71 46.10 2.85
CA TYR A 6 -25.82 45.01 2.42
C TYR A 6 -26.35 43.60 2.74
N THR A 7 -27.32 43.48 3.66
CA THR A 7 -27.84 42.18 4.12
C THR A 7 -28.98 41.63 3.25
N ILE A 8 -29.70 42.49 2.51
CA ILE A 8 -30.87 42.08 1.72
C ILE A 8 -30.51 41.48 0.35
N LYS A 9 -29.33 41.80 -0.21
CA LYS A 9 -28.88 41.23 -1.51
C LYS A 9 -28.34 39.80 -1.41
N LYS A 10 -28.03 39.29 -0.22
CA LYS A 10 -27.52 37.92 -0.04
C LYS A 10 -28.64 36.89 0.21
N PHE A 11 -29.85 37.34 0.55
CA PHE A 11 -30.98 36.46 0.87
C PHE A 11 -31.91 36.18 -0.32
N LEU A 12 -31.86 36.99 -1.40
CA LEU A 12 -32.69 36.82 -2.60
C LEU A 12 -32.00 36.08 -3.77
N GLY A 13 -30.70 35.78 -3.66
CA GLY A 13 -29.94 35.05 -4.69
C GLY A 13 -29.95 33.53 -4.55
N LEU A 14 -30.57 32.98 -3.51
CA LEU A 14 -30.51 31.55 -3.13
C LEU A 14 -31.85 30.80 -3.28
N MET A 15 -32.86 31.43 -3.88
CA MET A 15 -34.22 30.88 -4.05
C MET A 15 -34.68 30.79 -5.51
N LEU A 16 -33.75 30.81 -6.47
CA LEU A 16 -34.11 30.88 -7.90
C LEU A 16 -33.21 30.04 -8.81
N VAL A 17 -32.90 28.79 -8.43
CA VAL A 17 -32.49 27.74 -9.39
C VAL A 17 -33.00 26.38 -8.90
N SER A 18 -34.30 26.17 -8.98
CA SER A 18 -34.94 24.86 -8.96
C SER A 18 -36.26 24.99 -9.72
N VAL A 19 -36.51 24.07 -10.66
CA VAL A 19 -37.70 23.96 -11.52
C VAL A 19 -37.70 24.86 -12.76
N LEU A 20 -37.26 24.31 -13.91
CA LEU A 20 -38.16 24.13 -15.07
C LEU A 20 -37.47 23.28 -16.16
N THR A 21 -38.02 22.08 -16.38
CA THR A 21 -37.84 21.26 -17.58
C THR A 21 -38.86 21.71 -18.62
N ILE A 22 -38.43 22.20 -19.79
CA ILE A 22 -39.27 22.25 -21.00
C ILE A 22 -38.45 21.77 -22.20
N ILE A 23 -39.04 20.77 -22.85
CA ILE A 23 -38.68 20.18 -24.14
C ILE A 23 -38.87 21.21 -25.25
N VAL A 24 -37.87 21.39 -26.11
CA VAL A 24 -38.09 21.91 -27.47
C VAL A 24 -37.32 21.03 -28.46
N VAL A 25 -38.10 20.25 -29.20
CA VAL A 25 -37.73 19.62 -30.46
C VAL A 25 -37.64 20.71 -31.52
N SER A 26 -36.52 20.80 -32.25
CA SER A 26 -36.50 21.46 -33.55
C SER A 26 -35.70 20.64 -34.54
N MET A 27 -36.44 20.11 -35.51
CA MET A 27 -35.93 19.58 -36.77
C MET A 27 -35.24 20.71 -37.53
N ASN A 28 -34.09 20.45 -38.15
CA ASN A 28 -33.86 20.99 -39.48
C ASN A 28 -32.91 20.11 -40.30
N SER A 29 -33.26 20.07 -41.58
CA SER A 29 -32.94 19.06 -42.57
C SER A 29 -31.76 19.42 -43.48
N ASN A 30 -31.20 18.35 -44.08
CA ASN A 30 -30.61 18.27 -45.42
C ASN A 30 -29.26 18.96 -45.71
N SER A 31 -28.27 18.13 -46.04
CA SER A 31 -27.77 18.09 -47.43
C SER A 31 -27.04 16.78 -47.76
N ASN A 32 -27.44 16.20 -48.89
CA ASN A 32 -26.91 15.04 -49.59
C ASN A 32 -25.40 15.12 -49.88
N THR A 33 -24.74 13.97 -49.94
CA THR A 33 -24.03 13.53 -51.16
C THR A 33 -23.75 12.03 -51.11
N SER A 34 -23.78 11.42 -52.29
CA SER A 34 -23.94 10.00 -52.56
C SER A 34 -22.86 9.50 -53.53
N TYR A 35 -22.70 8.17 -53.57
CA TYR A 35 -22.02 7.31 -54.57
C TYR A 35 -20.51 7.06 -54.42
N PHE A 36 -20.12 5.79 -54.21
CA PHE A 36 -19.92 4.82 -55.30
C PHE A 36 -19.94 3.34 -54.82
N ARG A 37 -20.29 2.46 -55.75
CA ARG A 37 -20.50 1.00 -55.64
C ARG A 37 -19.18 0.20 -55.68
N ASN A 38 -19.16 -0.89 -54.90
CA ASN A 38 -18.76 -2.31 -55.13
C ASN A 38 -18.35 -2.74 -56.58
N PRO A 39 -17.77 -3.96 -56.87
CA PRO A 39 -17.61 -5.15 -56.01
C PRO A 39 -16.37 -6.09 -56.27
N SER A 40 -16.43 -7.27 -55.63
CA SER A 40 -16.06 -8.64 -56.09
C SER A 40 -14.69 -9.24 -55.72
N ASN A 41 -14.69 -10.32 -54.92
CA ASN A 41 -14.73 -11.68 -55.46
C ASN A 41 -15.12 -12.77 -54.44
N PHE A 42 -15.65 -13.84 -55.01
CA PHE A 42 -16.51 -14.91 -54.48
C PHE A 42 -15.74 -16.25 -54.42
N ILE A 43 -16.47 -17.34 -54.05
CA ILE A 43 -16.15 -18.79 -54.03
C ILE A 43 -15.89 -19.26 -52.58
N GLY A 44 -16.73 -20.08 -51.90
CA GLY A 44 -17.58 -21.22 -52.30
C GLY A 44 -16.90 -22.52 -51.84
N TRP A 45 -17.50 -23.55 -51.21
CA TRP A 45 -18.86 -24.11 -51.22
C TRP A 45 -18.97 -25.19 -50.08
N THR A 46 -20.15 -25.28 -49.43
CA THR A 46 -21.02 -26.47 -49.10
C THR A 46 -20.47 -27.76 -48.44
N THR A 47 -21.17 -28.61 -47.66
CA THR A 47 -22.53 -28.75 -47.03
C THR A 47 -22.52 -30.12 -46.28
N ASN A 48 -23.17 -30.31 -45.12
CA ASN A 48 -24.42 -31.09 -44.85
C ASN A 48 -24.25 -31.75 -43.46
N SER A 49 -25.24 -31.98 -42.59
CA SER A 49 -26.70 -31.81 -42.61
C SER A 49 -27.29 -32.08 -41.21
N ALA A 50 -28.28 -31.27 -40.83
CA ALA A 50 -29.53 -31.54 -40.09
C ALA A 50 -29.53 -32.22 -38.69
N VAL A 51 -30.15 -31.56 -37.69
CA VAL A 51 -31.48 -31.89 -37.11
C VAL A 51 -32.11 -30.63 -36.46
N ASN A 52 -33.44 -30.54 -36.57
CA ASN A 52 -34.40 -29.45 -36.33
C ASN A 52 -34.35 -28.67 -34.98
N GLY A 53 -34.38 -27.34 -35.07
CA GLY A 53 -35.60 -26.51 -34.95
C GLY A 53 -36.31 -26.40 -33.59
N SER A 54 -36.13 -25.25 -32.92
CA SER A 54 -37.23 -24.40 -32.45
C SER A 54 -36.74 -22.97 -32.22
N GLU A 55 -37.55 -22.02 -32.64
CA GLU A 55 -37.31 -20.58 -32.73
C GLU A 55 -37.38 -19.92 -31.36
N GLU A 56 -36.42 -19.03 -31.05
CA GLU A 56 -36.73 -17.78 -30.34
C GLU A 56 -35.65 -16.72 -30.66
N THR A 57 -36.14 -15.56 -31.05
CA THR A 57 -35.41 -14.44 -31.66
C THR A 57 -34.58 -13.64 -30.65
N PHE A 58 -33.30 -13.44 -30.98
CA PHE A 58 -32.38 -12.48 -30.37
C PHE A 58 -32.27 -11.22 -31.26
N LYS A 59 -32.28 -10.03 -30.64
CA LYS A 59 -31.77 -8.68 -31.05
C LYS A 59 -32.40 -7.67 -30.08
N ASP A 60 -31.77 -6.67 -29.48
CA ASP A 60 -30.43 -6.07 -29.51
C ASP A 60 -30.24 -5.39 -28.14
N SER A 61 -29.13 -5.60 -27.44
CA SER A 61 -28.80 -4.87 -26.20
C SER A 61 -27.58 -3.99 -26.40
N LEU A 62 -27.82 -2.68 -26.39
CA LEU A 62 -26.84 -1.61 -26.25
C LEU A 62 -26.09 -1.79 -24.91
N PHE A 63 -24.76 -1.90 -24.97
CA PHE A 63 -23.89 -1.94 -23.81
C PHE A 63 -23.69 -0.53 -23.23
N SER A 64 -23.96 -0.38 -21.94
CA SER A 64 -23.52 0.71 -21.07
C SER A 64 -23.00 0.07 -19.79
N PRO A 65 -21.77 0.32 -19.31
CA PRO A 65 -21.30 -0.25 -18.07
C PRO A 65 -21.62 0.69 -16.90
N HIS A 66 -22.69 0.39 -16.17
CA HIS A 66 -22.84 0.76 -14.77
C HIS A 66 -23.35 -0.47 -14.01
N GLY A 67 -22.59 -0.86 -12.99
CA GLY A 67 -22.90 -1.98 -12.10
C GLY A 67 -22.12 -1.79 -10.80
N GLU A 68 -22.52 -0.78 -10.04
CA GLU A 68 -22.17 -0.61 -8.63
C GLU A 68 -23.10 -1.48 -7.79
N ASP A 69 -22.55 -2.39 -6.99
CA ASP A 69 -23.29 -2.98 -5.87
C ASP A 69 -23.26 -2.00 -4.68
N ASN A 70 -24.24 -1.09 -4.67
CA ASN A 70 -24.62 -0.31 -3.52
C ASN A 70 -25.44 -1.19 -2.56
N VAL A 71 -24.81 -1.71 -1.52
CA VAL A 71 -25.55 -2.11 -0.32
C VAL A 71 -25.84 -0.84 0.48
N LEU A 72 -27.10 -0.42 0.46
CA LEU A 72 -27.67 0.67 1.25
C LEU A 72 -27.33 0.50 2.74
N ASP A 73 -26.46 1.36 3.25
CA ASP A 73 -26.36 1.63 4.68
C ASP A 73 -27.44 2.68 5.02
N THR A 74 -28.53 2.25 5.67
CA THR A 74 -29.49 3.17 6.30
C THR A 74 -28.85 3.75 7.55
N THR A 75 -27.92 4.68 7.38
CA THR A 75 -27.51 5.56 8.47
C THR A 75 -28.47 6.75 8.50
N THR A 76 -29.30 6.78 9.54
CA THR A 76 -30.04 7.97 9.95
C THR A 76 -29.02 9.07 10.24
N ALA A 77 -28.93 10.05 9.35
CA ALA A 77 -28.19 11.28 9.59
C ALA A 77 -28.86 12.03 10.74
N SER A 78 -28.28 11.95 11.93
CA SER A 78 -28.63 12.83 13.04
C SER A 78 -27.87 14.15 12.83
N VAL A 79 -28.56 15.14 12.28
CA VAL A 79 -28.08 16.53 12.28
C VAL A 79 -28.17 17.03 13.72
N ALA A 80 -27.04 17.10 14.42
CA ALA A 80 -26.95 17.81 15.68
C ALA A 80 -26.83 19.31 15.41
N ILE A 81 -27.95 20.01 15.50
CA ILE A 81 -27.96 21.46 15.75
C ILE A 81 -27.67 21.64 17.23
N VAL A 82 -26.48 22.12 17.56
CA VAL A 82 -26.15 22.57 18.91
C VAL A 82 -26.81 23.92 19.11
N ASP A 83 -27.94 23.93 19.81
CA ASP A 83 -28.48 25.15 20.41
C ASP A 83 -27.99 25.27 21.86
N ILE A 84 -27.53 26.47 22.20
CA ILE A 84 -27.00 26.82 23.50
C ILE A 84 -28.20 27.08 24.40
N ASN A 85 -28.65 26.05 25.11
CA ASN A 85 -29.25 26.08 26.46
C ASN A 85 -29.85 24.70 26.77
N GLY A 86 -29.44 24.10 27.89
CA GLY A 86 -29.61 22.67 28.14
C GLY A 86 -31.01 22.18 28.53
N ILE A 87 -31.02 20.86 28.80
CA ILE A 87 -31.90 20.06 29.67
C ILE A 87 -32.95 19.15 28.98
N LEU A 88 -32.75 17.84 29.23
CA LEU A 88 -33.65 16.67 29.37
C LEU A 88 -34.18 15.83 28.18
N ALA A 89 -33.77 14.55 28.24
CA ALA A 89 -34.45 13.25 28.08
C ALA A 89 -35.74 13.11 27.24
N THR A 90 -35.78 12.04 26.41
CA THR A 90 -36.81 10.97 26.47
C THR A 90 -36.48 9.77 25.57
N SER A 91 -37.10 8.64 25.93
CA SER A 91 -37.09 7.27 25.39
C SER A 91 -37.91 7.06 24.10
N ALA A 92 -37.55 6.04 23.29
CA ALA A 92 -38.48 5.13 22.60
C ALA A 92 -37.72 3.98 21.89
N THR A 93 -37.91 2.70 22.27
CA THR A 93 -38.87 1.68 21.78
C THR A 93 -38.41 0.94 20.50
N THR A 94 -38.12 -0.35 20.67
CA THR A 94 -37.74 -1.33 19.64
C THR A 94 -38.97 -1.87 18.90
N ILE A 95 -38.91 -1.97 17.57
CA ILE A 95 -39.84 -2.77 16.76
C ILE A 95 -39.03 -3.78 15.93
N ASN A 96 -39.29 -5.07 16.15
CA ASN A 96 -38.78 -6.19 15.37
C ASN A 96 -39.57 -6.33 14.06
N HIS A 97 -38.86 -6.54 12.96
CA HIS A 97 -39.42 -7.26 11.80
C HIS A 97 -38.45 -8.36 11.35
N ASN A 98 -38.92 -9.60 11.47
CA ASN A 98 -38.38 -10.78 10.80
C ASN A 98 -38.64 -10.67 9.30
N LEU A 99 -37.61 -10.81 8.47
CA LEU A 99 -37.76 -11.22 7.08
C LEU A 99 -36.70 -12.27 6.75
N THR A 100 -37.21 -13.47 6.48
CA THR A 100 -36.54 -14.58 5.81
C THR A 100 -36.23 -14.20 4.37
N ALA A 101 -34.99 -14.39 3.92
CA ALA A 101 -34.63 -14.27 2.52
C ALA A 101 -34.15 -15.64 2.00
N GLU A 102 -34.91 -16.16 1.04
CA GLU A 102 -34.60 -17.33 0.22
C GLU A 102 -33.42 -17.05 -0.70
N THR A 103 -32.62 -18.09 -0.92
CA THR A 103 -31.43 -18.12 -1.76
C THR A 103 -31.77 -18.30 -3.23
N GLY A 104 -31.30 -17.39 -4.09
CA GLY A 104 -31.21 -17.54 -5.56
C GLY A 104 -29.76 -17.36 -6.03
N PRO A 105 -29.39 -17.86 -7.24
CA PRO A 105 -28.05 -18.36 -7.51
C PRO A 105 -27.03 -17.27 -7.85
N THR A 106 -25.81 -17.44 -7.33
CA THR A 106 -24.62 -16.64 -7.66
C THR A 106 -24.02 -17.10 -8.99
N LEU A 107 -23.78 -16.16 -9.91
CA LEU A 107 -23.03 -16.37 -11.14
C LEU A 107 -21.56 -16.69 -10.82
N GLU A 108 -21.09 -17.81 -11.38
CA GLU A 108 -19.70 -18.22 -11.43
C GLU A 108 -18.91 -17.31 -12.41
N GLU A 109 -17.89 -16.61 -11.93
CA GLU A 109 -16.76 -16.25 -12.78
C GLU A 109 -15.53 -17.05 -12.32
N ARG A 110 -15.12 -17.99 -13.18
CA ARG A 110 -13.91 -18.80 -13.02
C ARG A 110 -12.70 -17.96 -13.38
N ASP A 111 -11.93 -17.57 -12.38
CA ASP A 111 -10.55 -17.13 -12.54
C ASP A 111 -9.64 -18.34 -12.80
N THR A 112 -9.56 -18.79 -14.04
CA THR A 112 -8.48 -19.68 -14.48
C THR A 112 -7.31 -18.84 -14.98
N PHE A 113 -6.48 -18.36 -14.05
CA PHE A 113 -5.12 -17.94 -14.40
C PHE A 113 -4.28 -19.21 -14.59
N ASN A 114 -3.84 -19.46 -15.82
CA ASN A 114 -3.07 -20.63 -16.20
C ASN A 114 -1.59 -20.41 -15.81
N PRO A 115 -1.03 -21.11 -14.80
CA PRO A 115 0.34 -20.93 -14.36
C PRO A 115 1.26 -21.80 -15.22
N THR A 116 1.32 -21.55 -16.52
CA THR A 116 2.28 -22.20 -17.41
C THR A 116 3.29 -21.16 -17.85
N ASN A 117 4.30 -20.95 -17.00
CA ASN A 117 5.68 -20.56 -17.32
C ASN A 117 6.42 -20.29 -16.00
N ASN A 118 6.53 -21.33 -15.15
CA ASN A 118 7.45 -21.37 -14.02
C ASN A 118 8.51 -22.44 -14.32
N GLU A 119 9.48 -22.12 -15.18
CA GLU A 119 10.70 -22.93 -15.34
C GLU A 119 11.76 -22.62 -14.25
N PHE A 120 11.31 -22.24 -13.05
CA PHE A 120 12.17 -22.09 -11.87
C PHE A 120 11.57 -22.82 -10.68
N LEU A 121 11.38 -24.13 -10.83
CA LEU A 121 11.09 -25.06 -9.73
C LEU A 121 11.68 -26.42 -10.08
N GLU A 122 13.01 -26.47 -10.24
CA GLU A 122 13.72 -27.71 -9.96
C GLU A 122 13.95 -27.82 -8.46
N SER A 123 13.71 -29.03 -7.99
CA SER A 123 13.65 -29.48 -6.62
C SER A 123 14.98 -29.30 -5.88
N ASP A 124 14.99 -28.40 -4.90
CA ASP A 124 15.94 -28.46 -3.79
C ASP A 124 15.16 -28.51 -2.47
N THR A 125 14.69 -29.72 -2.15
CA THR A 125 14.32 -30.10 -0.79
C THR A 125 15.57 -30.40 0.02
N ASN A 126 16.48 -29.42 0.13
CA ASN A 126 17.57 -29.49 1.11
C ASN A 126 17.06 -28.94 2.43
N ILE A 127 16.52 -29.85 3.24
CA ILE A 127 16.39 -29.66 4.68
C ILE A 127 17.82 -29.66 5.21
N HIS A 128 18.36 -28.48 5.50
CA HIS A 128 19.70 -28.37 6.10
C HIS A 128 19.72 -29.05 7.48
N GLU A 129 20.63 -30.01 7.63
CA GLU A 129 21.03 -30.57 8.92
C GLU A 129 21.62 -29.47 9.82
N GLU A 130 21.41 -29.65 11.13
CA GLU A 130 21.63 -28.65 12.18
C GLU A 130 23.04 -28.03 12.19
N PRO A 131 23.18 -26.69 12.15
CA PRO A 131 24.43 -26.04 12.54
C PRO A 131 24.58 -26.06 14.07
N LEU A 132 25.81 -26.31 14.52
CA LEU A 132 26.25 -26.20 15.91
C LEU A 132 25.82 -24.87 16.53
N ALA A 133 25.19 -24.95 17.71
CA ALA A 133 24.69 -23.80 18.47
C ALA A 133 25.81 -22.78 18.78
N PRO A 134 25.60 -21.47 18.56
CA PRO A 134 26.56 -20.45 18.95
C PRO A 134 26.71 -20.38 20.48
N THR A 135 27.92 -20.58 20.98
CA THR A 135 28.25 -20.69 22.42
C THR A 135 28.50 -19.35 23.13
N THR A 136 28.05 -18.22 22.59
CA THR A 136 28.14 -16.93 23.31
C THR A 136 26.85 -16.12 23.14
N ARG A 137 26.04 -16.06 24.21
CA ARG A 137 24.84 -15.21 24.32
C ARG A 137 25.25 -13.73 24.34
N THR A 138 25.51 -13.17 23.16
CA THR A 138 25.55 -11.72 22.99
C THR A 138 24.11 -11.23 23.09
N LYS A 139 23.83 -10.26 23.97
CA LYS A 139 22.52 -9.60 24.01
C LYS A 139 22.17 -9.09 22.61
N LEU A 140 21.11 -9.61 21.99
CA LEU A 140 20.65 -9.13 20.68
C LEU A 140 20.35 -7.62 20.73
N SER A 141 19.93 -7.09 21.89
CA SER A 141 19.77 -5.65 22.12
C SER A 141 21.01 -4.78 21.92
N ARG A 142 22.23 -5.33 22.05
CA ARG A 142 23.46 -4.58 21.71
C ARG A 142 23.70 -4.45 20.20
N LEU A 143 23.00 -5.24 19.38
CA LEU A 143 23.01 -5.13 17.92
C LEU A 143 22.00 -4.08 17.41
N PHE A 144 21.19 -3.52 18.30
CA PHE A 144 20.13 -2.54 17.99
C PHE A 144 20.41 -1.21 18.71
N PRO A 145 21.46 -0.45 18.37
CA PRO A 145 21.59 0.90 18.89
C PRO A 145 20.38 1.72 18.39
N ASN A 146 19.41 1.96 19.27
CA ASN A 146 18.23 2.80 19.04
C ASN A 146 18.63 4.27 19.01
N ALA A 147 19.40 4.66 17.99
CA ALA A 147 19.58 6.07 17.68
C ALA A 147 18.17 6.70 17.57
N PRO A 148 17.91 7.83 18.24
CA PRO A 148 16.64 8.53 18.12
C PRO A 148 16.28 8.74 16.64
N PRO A 149 14.99 8.64 16.24
CA PRO A 149 14.63 8.75 14.84
C PRO A 149 15.09 10.05 14.18
N ASP A 150 15.17 11.17 14.92
CA ASP A 150 15.67 12.45 14.41
C ASP A 150 17.18 12.42 14.08
N GLU A 151 17.99 11.71 14.86
CA GLU A 151 19.42 11.56 14.57
C GLU A 151 19.62 10.72 13.30
N MET A 152 18.84 9.65 13.16
CA MET A 152 18.86 8.82 11.94
C MET A 152 18.36 9.61 10.73
N LEU A 153 17.27 10.36 10.84
CA LEU A 153 16.77 11.20 9.76
C LEU A 153 17.80 12.27 9.37
N SER A 154 18.47 12.91 10.33
CA SER A 154 19.54 13.86 10.05
C SER A 154 20.72 13.20 9.32
N CYS A 155 21.11 11.99 9.74
CA CYS A 155 22.13 11.17 9.08
C CYS A 155 21.78 10.89 7.61
N ILE A 156 20.52 10.55 7.33
CA ILE A 156 19.99 10.29 5.98
C ILE A 156 19.95 11.58 5.16
N HIS A 157 19.38 12.67 5.70
CA HIS A 157 19.26 13.94 4.98
C HIS A 157 20.63 14.48 4.56
N LYS A 158 21.63 14.42 5.43
CA LYS A 158 23.00 14.83 5.11
C LYS A 158 23.59 14.06 3.93
N ARG A 159 23.28 12.76 3.80
CA ARG A 159 23.76 11.92 2.68
C ARG A 159 22.96 12.12 1.41
N MET A 160 21.66 12.43 1.55
CA MET A 160 20.79 12.75 0.43
C MET A 160 21.00 14.16 -0.13
N GLU A 161 21.62 15.07 0.63
CA GLU A 161 21.78 16.49 0.28
C GLU A 161 22.36 16.71 -1.14
N PRO A 162 23.48 16.06 -1.57
CA PRO A 162 24.00 16.27 -2.93
C PRO A 162 23.02 15.83 -4.04
N PHE A 163 22.26 14.77 -3.76
CA PHE A 163 21.23 14.25 -4.67
C PHE A 163 20.03 15.21 -4.75
N LEU A 164 19.53 15.70 -3.60
CA LEU A 164 18.44 16.66 -3.54
C LEU A 164 18.82 18.02 -4.13
N ASP A 165 20.05 18.49 -3.91
CA ASP A 165 20.57 19.72 -4.51
C ASP A 165 20.55 19.66 -6.04
N THR A 166 20.83 18.49 -6.61
CA THR A 166 20.77 18.27 -8.05
C THR A 166 19.33 18.38 -8.54
N ILE A 167 18.38 17.75 -7.85
CA ILE A 167 16.94 17.87 -8.14
C ILE A 167 16.48 19.33 -8.06
N ILE A 168 16.92 20.09 -7.05
CA ILE A 168 16.58 21.50 -6.85
C ILE A 168 17.11 22.38 -7.99
N LYS A 169 18.37 22.18 -8.39
CA LYS A 169 18.97 22.90 -9.52
C LYS A 169 18.22 22.62 -10.82
N THR A 170 17.85 21.37 -11.05
CA THR A 170 17.06 20.95 -12.22
C THR A 170 15.68 21.57 -12.20
N ARG A 171 14.97 21.52 -11.08
CA ARG A 171 13.68 22.21 -10.89
C ARG A 171 13.81 23.69 -11.27
N ALA A 172 14.78 24.40 -10.70
CA ALA A 172 14.99 25.82 -10.97
C ALA A 172 15.37 26.10 -12.44
N TRP A 173 16.08 25.19 -13.10
CA TRP A 173 16.37 25.30 -14.53
C TRP A 173 15.11 25.11 -15.37
N VAL A 174 14.34 24.05 -15.13
CA VAL A 174 13.11 23.75 -15.87
C VAL A 174 12.09 24.88 -15.74
N LEU A 175 11.85 25.37 -14.52
CA LEU A 175 10.88 26.45 -14.27
C LEU A 175 11.27 27.77 -14.95
N ARG A 176 12.57 28.04 -15.14
CA ARG A 176 13.06 29.26 -15.83
C ARG A 176 12.99 29.17 -17.35
N HIS A 177 13.05 27.97 -17.91
CA HIS A 177 13.08 27.75 -19.36
C HIS A 177 11.74 27.22 -19.87
N SER A 178 10.62 27.66 -19.27
CA SER A 178 9.30 27.14 -19.62
C SER A 178 9.02 27.41 -21.11
N HIS A 179 8.85 26.34 -21.88
CA HIS A 179 8.40 26.39 -23.27
C HIS A 179 6.87 26.29 -23.33
N GLN A 180 6.31 26.45 -24.53
CA GLN A 180 4.88 26.22 -24.75
C GLN A 180 4.52 24.79 -24.37
N TRP A 181 3.63 24.65 -23.38
CA TRP A 181 3.10 23.38 -22.91
C TRP A 181 2.45 22.61 -24.07
N LYS A 182 2.78 21.33 -24.21
CA LYS A 182 2.17 20.44 -25.21
C LYS A 182 1.40 19.33 -24.52
N ALA A 183 0.15 19.12 -24.96
CA ALA A 183 -0.70 18.04 -24.46
C ALA A 183 -0.32 16.68 -25.07
N TYR A 184 -0.59 15.58 -24.36
CA TYR A 184 -0.38 14.23 -24.90
C TYR A 184 -1.16 13.99 -26.19
N ASN A 185 -0.65 13.08 -27.03
CA ASN A 185 -1.33 12.61 -28.23
C ASN A 185 -1.62 11.11 -28.11
N ASP A 186 -2.89 10.75 -27.92
CA ASP A 186 -3.30 9.38 -27.59
C ASP A 186 -3.13 8.37 -28.74
N THR A 187 -2.91 8.86 -29.97
CA THR A 187 -2.83 8.01 -31.17
C THR A 187 -1.51 7.23 -31.31
N HIS A 188 -0.45 7.58 -30.56
CA HIS A 188 0.91 7.02 -30.76
C HIS A 188 1.69 6.78 -29.45
N ASN A 189 1.01 6.40 -28.36
CA ASN A 189 1.65 6.23 -27.06
C ASN A 189 2.30 4.84 -26.88
N VAL A 190 3.64 4.81 -26.82
CA VAL A 190 4.40 3.62 -26.43
C VAL A 190 4.33 3.45 -24.91
N THR A 191 4.02 2.26 -24.43
CA THR A 191 3.99 1.99 -22.98
C THR A 191 5.32 1.39 -22.52
N VAL A 192 5.91 1.96 -21.48
CA VAL A 192 7.16 1.50 -20.86
C VAL A 192 6.87 1.09 -19.41
N TYR A 193 7.02 -0.20 -19.11
CA TYR A 193 6.76 -0.76 -17.78
C TYR A 193 8.02 -0.70 -16.90
N GLY A 194 7.84 -0.31 -15.64
CA GLY A 194 8.91 -0.10 -14.68
C GLY A 194 9.62 -1.36 -14.19
N ASP A 195 9.06 -2.54 -14.47
CA ASP A 195 9.70 -3.83 -14.20
C ASP A 195 10.56 -4.33 -15.37
N ASN A 196 10.27 -3.92 -16.61
CA ASN A 196 11.06 -4.33 -17.77
C ASN A 196 12.54 -3.96 -17.63
N ALA A 197 13.44 -4.91 -17.91
CA ALA A 197 14.89 -4.70 -17.82
C ALA A 197 15.40 -3.49 -18.64
N THR A 198 14.74 -3.14 -19.74
CA THR A 198 15.09 -2.01 -20.60
C THR A 198 14.46 -0.68 -20.17
N TYR A 199 13.76 -0.62 -19.03
CA TYR A 199 12.99 0.55 -18.59
C TYR A 199 13.80 1.86 -18.63
N PHE A 200 14.98 1.88 -18.00
CA PHE A 200 15.80 3.09 -17.96
C PHE A 200 16.45 3.41 -19.31
N ASP A 201 16.71 2.42 -20.16
CA ASP A 201 17.22 2.64 -21.51
C ASP A 201 16.17 3.34 -22.37
N GLU A 202 14.90 2.95 -22.24
CA GLU A 202 13.79 3.63 -22.92
C GLU A 202 13.56 5.03 -22.35
N VAL A 203 13.53 5.18 -21.02
CA VAL A 203 13.33 6.49 -20.37
C VAL A 203 14.45 7.48 -20.74
N LYS A 204 15.70 7.02 -20.85
CA LYS A 204 16.85 7.87 -21.20
C LYS A 204 16.76 8.46 -22.62
N LYS A 205 15.98 7.85 -23.52
CA LYS A 205 15.73 8.38 -24.88
C LYS A 205 14.76 9.57 -24.88
N LEU A 206 14.05 9.81 -23.77
CA LEU A 206 13.00 10.83 -23.68
C LEU A 206 13.56 12.15 -23.15
N GLU A 207 13.73 13.14 -24.03
CA GLU A 207 14.34 14.44 -23.69
C GLU A 207 13.55 15.26 -22.64
N ASN A 208 12.26 14.96 -22.45
CA ASN A 208 11.44 15.62 -21.45
C ASN A 208 11.53 14.98 -20.06
N ILE A 209 12.31 13.90 -19.92
CA ILE A 209 12.49 13.17 -18.66
C ILE A 209 13.95 13.23 -18.21
N GLN A 210 14.15 13.53 -16.94
CA GLN A 210 15.45 13.42 -16.29
C GLN A 210 15.34 12.50 -15.09
N THR A 211 16.18 11.48 -15.02
CA THR A 211 16.19 10.50 -13.94
C THR A 211 17.39 10.74 -13.04
N TYR A 212 17.14 10.89 -11.75
CA TYR A 212 18.16 11.06 -10.73
C TYR A 212 18.17 9.83 -9.83
N PHE A 213 19.35 9.28 -9.58
CA PHE A 213 19.54 8.12 -8.70
C PHE A 213 20.22 8.55 -7.41
N PHE A 214 19.65 8.14 -6.27
CA PHE A 214 20.34 8.22 -4.99
C PHE A 214 21.15 6.95 -4.78
N ASN A 215 22.45 7.05 -5.03
CA ASN A 215 23.39 5.95 -4.90
C ASN A 215 24.28 6.16 -3.67
N ALA A 216 24.51 5.11 -2.89
CA ALA A 216 25.42 5.13 -1.76
C ALA A 216 26.13 3.78 -1.60
N THR A 217 27.31 3.78 -1.00
CA THR A 217 27.92 2.51 -0.54
C THR A 217 27.15 2.01 0.67
N ILE A 218 27.14 0.69 0.89
CA ILE A 218 26.51 0.13 2.10
C ILE A 218 27.20 0.69 3.33
N GLU A 219 28.54 0.76 3.33
CA GLU A 219 29.35 1.31 4.43
C GLU A 219 28.93 2.74 4.80
N ASP A 220 28.66 3.58 3.80
CA ASP A 220 28.27 4.96 4.04
C ASP A 220 26.86 5.05 4.65
N ILE A 221 25.87 4.33 4.10
CA ILE A 221 24.48 4.45 4.57
C ILE A 221 24.20 3.63 5.84
N ARG A 222 25.00 2.58 6.11
CA ARG A 222 24.89 1.66 7.26
C ARG A 222 24.51 2.37 8.56
N PRO A 223 25.21 3.44 8.99
CA PRO A 223 24.96 4.07 10.29
C PRO A 223 23.60 4.78 10.38
N CYS A 224 22.94 5.02 9.24
CA CYS A 224 21.65 5.70 9.19
C CYS A 224 20.45 4.74 9.06
N LEU A 225 20.70 3.44 8.86
CA LEU A 225 19.64 2.43 8.68
C LEU A 225 19.27 1.76 10.01
N ILE A 226 18.03 1.28 10.11
CA ILE A 226 17.59 0.48 11.25
C ILE A 226 18.42 -0.82 11.30
N ASN A 227 18.86 -1.22 12.49
CA ASN A 227 19.84 -2.30 12.74
C ASN A 227 21.20 -2.09 12.07
N GLY A 228 21.51 -0.83 11.77
CA GLY A 228 22.61 -0.48 10.89
C GLY A 228 22.46 -1.06 9.48
N GLY A 229 21.34 -1.65 9.07
CA GLY A 229 21.21 -2.30 7.75
C GLY A 229 22.22 -3.44 7.49
N ALA A 230 22.87 -3.97 8.52
CA ALA A 230 23.87 -5.03 8.39
C ALA A 230 23.31 -6.41 8.71
N LEU A 231 22.35 -6.47 9.63
CA LEU A 231 21.82 -7.72 10.15
C LEU A 231 20.33 -7.82 9.89
N GLN A 232 19.95 -9.06 9.65
CA GLN A 232 18.62 -9.46 9.27
C GLN A 232 18.33 -10.79 9.99
N TYR A 233 17.06 -11.12 10.21
CA TYR A 233 16.68 -12.36 10.90
C TYR A 233 15.77 -13.18 10.02
N ASP A 234 16.00 -14.49 10.05
CA ASP A 234 15.11 -15.48 9.52
C ASP A 234 13.77 -15.48 10.29
N TYR A 235 12.81 -16.27 9.82
CA TYR A 235 11.45 -16.21 10.34
C TYR A 235 10.91 -17.58 10.71
N GLY A 236 10.05 -17.59 11.71
CA GLY A 236 9.42 -18.82 12.17
C GLY A 236 8.04 -19.03 11.57
N ILE A 237 7.73 -20.24 11.11
CA ILE A 237 6.35 -20.67 10.85
C ILE A 237 6.21 -22.13 11.30
N ASN A 238 5.16 -22.43 12.05
CA ASN A 238 4.91 -23.78 12.58
C ASN A 238 4.79 -24.87 11.49
N ASN A 239 4.44 -24.49 10.25
CA ASN A 239 4.38 -25.35 9.08
C ASN A 239 4.84 -24.61 7.80
N CYS A 240 6.16 -24.43 7.66
CA CYS A 240 6.77 -23.73 6.53
C CYS A 240 6.34 -24.28 5.16
N SER A 241 6.39 -25.60 4.95
CA SER A 241 6.08 -26.21 3.65
C SER A 241 4.63 -25.95 3.22
N SER A 242 3.68 -26.03 4.15
CA SER A 242 2.27 -25.80 3.84
C SER A 242 1.94 -24.33 3.60
N VAL A 243 2.65 -23.41 4.27
CA VAL A 243 2.46 -21.98 4.01
C VAL A 243 3.09 -21.59 2.69
N ILE A 244 4.30 -22.06 2.40
CA ILE A 244 5.01 -21.76 1.14
C ILE A 244 4.21 -22.25 -0.08
N SER A 245 3.64 -23.45 -0.03
CA SER A 245 2.82 -23.98 -1.13
C SER A 245 1.48 -23.25 -1.33
N LYS A 246 1.02 -22.50 -0.33
CA LYS A 246 -0.20 -21.67 -0.37
C LYS A 246 0.12 -20.18 -0.37
N ALA A 247 1.38 -19.79 -0.50
CA ALA A 247 1.79 -18.41 -0.39
C ALA A 247 1.32 -17.63 -1.62
N LYS A 248 0.71 -16.46 -1.43
CA LYS A 248 0.49 -15.51 -2.55
C LYS A 248 1.83 -15.23 -3.24
N ARG A 249 1.85 -14.95 -4.55
CA ARG A 249 3.10 -14.73 -5.32
C ARG A 249 4.12 -13.85 -4.58
N TYR A 250 3.65 -12.74 -4.03
CA TYR A 250 4.47 -11.75 -3.32
C TYR A 250 5.07 -12.25 -2.00
N SER A 251 4.41 -13.23 -1.37
CA SER A 251 4.88 -13.88 -0.15
C SER A 251 6.16 -14.70 -0.37
N MET A 252 6.44 -15.12 -1.62
CA MET A 252 7.65 -15.88 -1.98
C MET A 252 8.92 -15.01 -2.03
N TYR A 253 8.77 -13.69 -2.14
CA TYR A 253 9.92 -12.77 -2.25
C TYR A 253 10.82 -12.72 -1.03
N GLY A 254 10.37 -13.22 0.14
CA GLY A 254 11.22 -13.32 1.33
C GLY A 254 12.53 -14.08 1.05
N LYS A 255 12.45 -15.20 0.33
CA LYS A 255 13.65 -15.99 -0.03
C LYS A 255 14.46 -15.30 -1.14
N SER A 256 13.84 -14.90 -2.24
CA SER A 256 14.60 -14.40 -3.40
C SER A 256 15.18 -12.99 -3.22
N ILE A 257 14.56 -12.14 -2.40
CA ILE A 257 14.98 -10.74 -2.21
C ILE A 257 15.83 -10.57 -0.95
N TYR A 258 15.43 -11.25 0.13
CA TYR A 258 16.04 -11.08 1.44
C TYR A 258 16.81 -12.33 1.89
N ASP A 259 16.87 -13.42 1.11
CA ASP A 259 17.46 -14.71 1.52
C ASP A 259 16.93 -15.24 2.87
N LEU A 260 15.64 -15.02 3.14
CA LEU A 260 15.03 -15.43 4.40
C LEU A 260 14.62 -16.89 4.37
N HIS A 261 15.09 -17.61 5.38
CA HIS A 261 14.77 -19.00 5.62
C HIS A 261 13.61 -19.12 6.61
N CYS A 262 12.74 -20.10 6.35
CA CYS A 262 11.63 -20.42 7.23
C CYS A 262 12.02 -21.58 8.14
N TYR A 263 11.88 -21.38 9.45
CA TYR A 263 12.12 -22.42 10.44
C TYR A 263 10.86 -22.77 11.22
N LYS A 264 10.66 -24.07 11.48
CA LYS A 264 9.65 -24.52 12.43
C LYS A 264 10.07 -24.24 13.87
N ASN A 265 11.37 -24.41 14.16
CA ASN A 265 11.98 -24.14 15.45
C ASN A 265 12.26 -22.64 15.60
N GLN A 266 11.65 -22.03 16.61
CA GLN A 266 11.76 -20.60 16.90
C GLN A 266 13.20 -20.18 17.19
N SER A 267 14.03 -21.05 17.76
CA SER A 267 15.42 -20.72 18.11
C SER A 267 16.26 -20.46 16.87
N MET A 268 15.98 -21.16 15.76
CA MET A 268 16.74 -21.00 14.52
C MET A 268 16.46 -19.65 13.84
N SER A 269 15.23 -19.14 13.97
CA SER A 269 14.86 -17.81 13.44
C SER A 269 15.46 -16.63 14.23
N LEU A 270 16.15 -16.88 15.34
CA LEU A 270 16.83 -15.82 16.10
C LEU A 270 18.29 -15.60 15.66
N ASN A 271 18.80 -16.45 14.77
CA ASN A 271 20.16 -16.31 14.26
C ASN A 271 20.22 -15.13 13.28
N PRO A 272 21.12 -14.15 13.50
CA PRO A 272 21.30 -13.06 12.56
C PRO A 272 22.03 -13.55 11.31
N SER A 273 21.61 -13.07 10.14
CA SER A 273 22.32 -13.22 8.87
C SER A 273 22.62 -11.84 8.26
N PRO A 274 23.62 -11.72 7.38
CA PRO A 274 23.86 -10.50 6.62
C PRO A 274 22.66 -10.14 5.76
N LEU A 275 22.34 -8.85 5.64
CA LEU A 275 21.32 -8.38 4.70
C LEU A 275 21.70 -8.75 3.26
N ASN A 276 20.79 -9.38 2.53
CA ASN A 276 21.01 -9.69 1.12
C ASN A 276 21.02 -8.42 0.25
N ASP A 277 22.01 -8.28 -0.62
CA ASP A 277 22.14 -7.19 -1.59
C ASP A 277 20.90 -7.02 -2.49
N ALA A 278 20.17 -8.10 -2.77
CA ALA A 278 18.93 -8.06 -3.56
C ALA A 278 17.82 -7.24 -2.89
N ALA A 279 17.89 -6.98 -1.58
CA ALA A 279 16.95 -6.11 -0.86
C ALA A 279 16.93 -4.68 -1.41
N PHE A 280 18.04 -4.21 -1.98
CA PHE A 280 18.15 -2.88 -2.59
C PHE A 280 17.59 -2.81 -4.02
N ARG A 281 17.15 -3.94 -4.59
CA ARG A 281 16.55 -4.00 -5.94
C ARG A 281 15.04 -3.84 -5.94
N VAL A 282 14.39 -3.84 -4.77
CA VAL A 282 12.93 -3.66 -4.69
C VAL A 282 12.55 -2.30 -5.26
N GLY A 283 11.67 -2.28 -6.27
CA GLY A 283 11.26 -1.06 -6.98
C GLY A 283 12.18 -0.68 -8.16
N LEU A 284 13.26 -1.42 -8.40
CA LEU A 284 14.13 -1.27 -9.58
C LEU A 284 13.76 -2.29 -10.66
N PRO A 285 13.97 -1.98 -11.95
CA PRO A 285 13.70 -2.89 -13.05
C PRO A 285 14.43 -4.25 -12.91
N GLU A 286 13.90 -5.26 -13.60
CA GLU A 286 14.54 -6.56 -13.72
C GLU A 286 15.98 -6.40 -14.21
N ASN A 287 16.89 -7.20 -13.63
CA ASN A 287 18.32 -7.18 -13.95
C ASN A 287 19.00 -5.80 -13.85
N PHE A 288 18.42 -4.83 -13.13
CA PHE A 288 19.07 -3.54 -12.91
C PHE A 288 20.46 -3.72 -12.27
N GLU A 289 21.47 -3.19 -12.95
CA GLU A 289 22.85 -3.19 -12.48
C GLU A 289 23.11 -1.96 -11.63
N HIS A 290 23.47 -2.18 -10.37
CA HIS A 290 23.89 -1.09 -9.51
C HIS A 290 25.25 -0.52 -9.95
N PRO A 291 25.49 0.79 -9.78
CA PRO A 291 26.79 1.38 -10.10
C PRO A 291 27.91 0.83 -9.19
N ASN A 292 29.13 0.73 -9.73
CA ASN A 292 30.29 0.11 -9.09
C ASN A 292 30.41 0.40 -7.57
N ASN A 293 30.35 -0.67 -6.76
CA ASN A 293 30.44 -0.68 -5.28
C ASN A 293 29.36 0.13 -4.53
N MET A 294 28.37 0.65 -5.22
CA MET A 294 27.25 1.39 -4.64
C MET A 294 25.95 0.62 -4.83
N LYS A 295 24.93 0.95 -4.03
CA LYS A 295 23.55 0.52 -4.23
C LYS A 295 22.69 1.74 -4.52
N THR A 296 21.70 1.54 -5.37
CA THR A 296 20.65 2.53 -5.66
C THR A 296 19.58 2.38 -4.60
N LEU A 297 19.45 3.39 -3.74
CA LEU A 297 18.52 3.37 -2.61
C LEU A 297 17.16 3.97 -2.97
N SER A 298 17.14 4.88 -3.94
CA SER A 298 15.92 5.42 -4.55
C SER A 298 16.27 6.10 -5.89
N TYR A 299 15.25 6.40 -6.69
CA TYR A 299 15.36 7.30 -7.84
C TYR A 299 14.14 8.20 -7.96
N LEU A 300 14.32 9.32 -8.67
CA LEU A 300 13.27 10.28 -8.99
C LEU A 300 13.33 10.65 -10.46
N HIS A 301 12.22 10.47 -11.18
CA HIS A 301 12.03 11.10 -12.47
C HIS A 301 11.50 12.52 -12.29
N ILE A 302 12.08 13.46 -13.01
CA ILE A 302 11.56 14.81 -13.22
C ILE A 302 11.11 14.90 -14.67
N ILE A 303 9.79 15.00 -14.87
CA ILE A 303 9.16 14.92 -16.19
C ILE A 303 8.48 16.24 -16.50
N ARG A 304 8.81 16.81 -17.65
CA ARG A 304 8.14 18.01 -18.18
C ARG A 304 6.87 17.63 -18.92
N ASP A 305 5.83 18.42 -18.71
CA ASP A 305 4.55 18.38 -19.42
C ASP A 305 3.96 16.96 -19.46
N ALA A 306 3.45 16.51 -18.31
CA ALA A 306 2.93 15.16 -18.16
C ALA A 306 1.53 15.12 -17.55
N THR A 307 0.80 14.08 -17.90
CA THR A 307 -0.46 13.69 -17.27
C THR A 307 -0.18 12.49 -16.38
N VAL A 308 -0.72 12.48 -15.15
CA VAL A 308 -0.72 11.32 -14.28
C VAL A 308 -2.15 10.85 -14.05
N THR A 309 -2.39 9.56 -14.13
CA THR A 309 -3.69 8.95 -13.79
C THR A 309 -3.78 8.68 -12.29
N ALA A 310 -4.98 8.39 -11.79
CA ALA A 310 -5.14 7.97 -10.40
C ALA A 310 -4.31 6.72 -10.05
N TYR A 311 -3.94 5.87 -11.02
CA TYR A 311 -3.08 4.69 -10.79
C TYR A 311 -1.58 5.03 -10.74
N GLY A 312 -1.22 6.29 -10.93
CA GLY A 312 0.18 6.73 -10.96
C GLY A 312 0.87 6.51 -12.30
N ASP A 313 0.13 6.12 -13.35
CA ASP A 313 0.67 6.01 -14.71
C ASP A 313 0.90 7.40 -15.28
N VAL A 314 2.06 7.63 -15.88
CA VAL A 314 2.49 8.96 -16.33
C VAL A 314 2.65 8.99 -17.83
N THR A 315 1.78 9.75 -18.48
CA THR A 315 1.77 9.93 -19.93
C THR A 315 2.39 11.26 -20.33
N THR A 316 3.36 11.18 -21.22
CA THR A 316 4.01 12.30 -21.91
C THR A 316 3.39 12.45 -23.32
N LEU A 317 4.04 13.20 -24.21
CA LEU A 317 3.59 13.34 -25.60
C LEU A 317 3.56 12.03 -26.40
N THR A 318 4.51 11.15 -26.11
CA THR A 318 4.81 9.99 -26.96
C THR A 318 4.84 8.67 -26.18
N HIS A 319 4.93 8.74 -24.84
CA HIS A 319 5.12 7.55 -24.01
C HIS A 319 4.26 7.61 -22.75
N THR A 320 3.76 6.45 -22.33
CA THR A 320 3.19 6.21 -21.01
C THR A 320 4.16 5.38 -20.19
N LEU A 321 4.66 5.96 -19.10
CA LEU A 321 5.44 5.26 -18.10
C LEU A 321 4.48 4.64 -17.08
N VAL A 322 4.61 3.34 -16.85
CA VAL A 322 3.92 2.63 -15.77
C VAL A 322 4.98 2.28 -14.74
N PRO A 323 5.12 3.06 -13.65
CA PRO A 323 6.03 2.70 -12.56
C PRO A 323 5.67 1.31 -12.03
N GLN A 324 6.62 0.60 -11.41
CA GLN A 324 6.26 -0.63 -10.69
C GLN A 324 5.15 -0.32 -9.68
N ARG A 325 4.07 -1.11 -9.73
CA ARG A 325 2.91 -1.01 -8.86
C ARG A 325 2.13 -2.32 -8.86
N CYS A 326 1.14 -2.45 -7.99
CA CYS A 326 0.15 -3.51 -8.10
C CYS A 326 -0.56 -3.46 -9.48
N PHE A 327 -0.76 -4.63 -10.11
CA PHE A 327 -1.53 -4.80 -11.34
C PHE A 327 -1.12 -3.85 -12.48
N GLN A 328 0.14 -3.96 -12.92
CA GLN A 328 0.73 -3.05 -13.91
C GLN A 328 -0.01 -3.01 -15.25
N GLU A 329 -0.67 -4.11 -15.63
CA GLU A 329 -1.44 -4.24 -16.87
C GLU A 329 -2.78 -3.48 -16.82
N LYS A 330 -3.30 -3.18 -15.62
CA LYS A 330 -4.53 -2.41 -15.45
C LYS A 330 -4.24 -0.93 -15.62
N ARG A 331 -4.95 -0.26 -16.52
CA ARG A 331 -4.75 1.16 -16.87
C ARG A 331 -6.06 1.93 -16.78
N ILE A 332 -5.95 3.23 -16.46
CA ILE A 332 -7.04 4.18 -16.60
C ILE A 332 -6.92 4.81 -18.00
N PRO A 333 -7.94 4.69 -18.85
CA PRO A 333 -7.98 5.42 -20.12
C PRO A 333 -7.89 6.93 -19.87
N LEU A 334 -7.06 7.62 -20.65
CA LEU A 334 -7.03 9.07 -20.64
C LEU A 334 -8.26 9.62 -21.37
N PRO A 335 -8.77 10.81 -21.00
CA PRO A 335 -9.85 11.42 -21.75
C PRO A 335 -9.38 11.78 -23.17
N ALA A 336 -10.31 11.79 -24.13
CA ALA A 336 -9.99 12.16 -25.50
C ALA A 336 -9.47 13.61 -25.60
N ASN A 337 -9.98 14.52 -24.75
CA ASN A 337 -9.57 15.90 -24.70
C ASN A 337 -8.69 16.18 -23.46
N PRO A 338 -7.36 16.29 -23.61
CA PRO A 338 -6.46 16.58 -22.49
C PRO A 338 -6.71 17.94 -21.83
N TYR A 339 -7.42 18.86 -22.49
CA TYR A 339 -7.69 20.20 -21.97
C TYR A 339 -8.80 20.26 -20.93
N GLU A 340 -9.54 19.16 -20.74
CA GLU A 340 -10.55 19.02 -19.67
C GLU A 340 -9.93 18.64 -18.32
N LEU A 341 -8.68 18.16 -18.32
CA LEU A 341 -7.99 17.73 -17.11
C LEU A 341 -7.47 18.94 -16.31
N PRO A 342 -7.60 18.92 -14.97
CA PRO A 342 -6.97 19.92 -14.10
C PRO A 342 -5.47 20.01 -14.35
N ILE A 343 -4.93 21.23 -14.39
CA ILE A 343 -3.49 21.47 -14.53
C ILE A 343 -2.91 22.09 -13.26
N HIS A 344 -1.73 21.61 -12.88
CA HIS A 344 -0.94 22.11 -11.77
C HIS A 344 0.47 22.51 -12.26
N GLU A 345 1.11 23.45 -11.57
CA GLU A 345 2.51 23.81 -11.87
C GLU A 345 3.43 22.62 -11.60
N GLU A 346 3.33 22.05 -10.40
CA GLU A 346 4.19 20.98 -9.93
C GLU A 346 3.41 19.92 -9.17
N VAL A 347 3.67 18.64 -9.49
CA VAL A 347 3.01 17.50 -8.87
C VAL A 347 4.04 16.42 -8.53
N PHE A 348 4.04 15.93 -7.30
CA PHE A 348 4.74 14.73 -6.88
C PHE A 348 3.74 13.58 -6.78
N SER A 349 3.88 12.54 -7.59
CA SER A 349 2.92 11.42 -7.60
C SER A 349 3.42 10.24 -6.78
N MET A 350 2.77 9.98 -5.64
CA MET A 350 2.98 8.75 -4.86
C MET A 350 1.93 7.67 -5.17
N SER A 351 0.91 8.00 -5.97
CA SER A 351 -0.24 7.14 -6.23
C SER A 351 0.10 5.80 -6.88
N GLN A 352 -0.76 4.80 -6.65
CA GLN A 352 -0.74 3.49 -7.28
C GLN A 352 -2.15 2.89 -7.43
N TYR A 353 -2.30 1.79 -8.18
CA TYR A 353 -3.56 1.04 -8.37
C TYR A 353 -4.37 0.72 -7.10
N TYR A 354 -3.73 0.19 -6.05
CA TYR A 354 -4.41 -0.15 -4.79
C TYR A 354 -4.29 0.92 -3.70
N GLY A 355 -4.01 2.17 -4.05
CA GLY A 355 -3.80 3.26 -3.10
C GLY A 355 -4.99 3.62 -2.19
N LYS A 356 -6.15 2.95 -2.30
CA LYS A 356 -7.27 2.97 -1.32
C LYS A 356 -7.07 2.00 -0.15
N GLY A 357 -6.30 0.93 -0.34
CA GLY A 357 -6.14 -0.13 0.65
C GLY A 357 -5.19 0.27 1.76
N MET A 358 -5.54 0.01 3.03
CA MET A 358 -4.74 0.45 4.20
C MET A 358 -3.25 0.13 4.08
N PHE A 359 -2.89 -1.11 3.70
CA PHE A 359 -1.48 -1.50 3.53
C PHE A 359 -0.82 -0.74 2.37
N HIS A 360 -1.43 -0.75 1.20
CA HIS A 360 -0.89 -0.11 0.00
C HIS A 360 -0.73 1.41 0.18
N ALA A 361 -1.81 2.08 0.60
CA ALA A 361 -1.81 3.52 0.82
C ALA A 361 -0.77 3.97 1.86
N ASN A 362 -0.67 3.25 2.99
CA ASN A 362 0.16 3.69 4.11
C ASN A 362 1.58 3.15 4.06
N ILE A 363 1.84 1.97 3.51
CA ILE A 363 3.17 1.35 3.52
C ILE A 363 3.83 1.45 2.15
N GLU A 364 3.06 1.25 1.07
CA GLU A 364 3.64 1.24 -0.27
C GLU A 364 3.74 2.65 -0.84
N ASP A 365 2.70 3.47 -0.75
CA ASP A 365 2.71 4.78 -1.38
C ASP A 365 3.56 5.78 -0.57
N ILE A 366 3.44 5.78 0.76
CA ILE A 366 4.21 6.70 1.61
C ILE A 366 5.70 6.38 1.55
N SER A 367 6.10 5.10 1.56
CA SER A 367 7.53 4.73 1.51
C SER A 367 8.24 5.24 0.25
N ARG A 368 7.52 5.39 -0.88
CA ARG A 368 8.03 6.01 -2.11
C ARG A 368 8.22 7.53 -1.96
N MET A 369 7.35 8.18 -1.20
CA MET A 369 7.45 9.61 -0.90
C MET A 369 8.49 9.90 0.19
N ALA A 370 8.70 8.98 1.13
CA ALA A 370 9.43 9.23 2.37
C ALA A 370 10.84 9.80 2.20
N PRO A 371 11.68 9.31 1.26
CA PRO A 371 13.00 9.90 0.99
C PRO A 371 12.96 11.39 0.60
N TYR A 372 11.83 11.84 0.04
CA TYR A 372 11.65 13.18 -0.52
C TYR A 372 10.90 14.13 0.41
N ILE A 373 10.51 13.71 1.62
CA ILE A 373 9.75 14.57 2.55
C ILE A 373 10.50 15.87 2.87
N HIS A 374 11.84 15.84 3.01
CA HIS A 374 12.63 17.05 3.26
C HIS A 374 12.50 18.06 2.09
N PHE A 375 12.66 17.57 0.86
CA PHE A 375 12.45 18.35 -0.36
C PHE A 375 11.02 18.88 -0.46
N LEU A 376 10.00 18.05 -0.21
CA LEU A 376 8.61 18.47 -0.27
C LEU A 376 8.25 19.51 0.80
N LYS A 377 8.91 19.51 1.95
CA LYS A 377 8.75 20.56 2.98
C LYS A 377 9.40 21.88 2.57
N GLN A 378 10.52 21.84 1.85
CA GLN A 378 11.20 23.02 1.33
C GLN A 378 10.38 23.72 0.22
N PHE A 379 9.59 22.97 -0.54
CA PHE A 379 8.75 23.48 -1.64
C PHE A 379 7.26 23.19 -1.37
N PRO A 380 6.60 23.96 -0.49
CA PRO A 380 5.21 23.75 -0.08
C PRO A 380 4.18 23.92 -1.20
N GLU A 381 4.55 24.55 -2.32
CA GLU A 381 3.74 24.73 -3.52
C GLU A 381 3.52 23.44 -4.32
N ILE A 382 4.41 22.45 -4.19
CA ILE A 382 4.31 21.18 -4.91
C ILE A 382 3.08 20.42 -4.40
N LYS A 383 2.15 20.09 -5.31
CA LYS A 383 1.00 19.24 -5.02
C LYS A 383 1.43 17.79 -4.91
N ILE A 384 0.76 17.01 -4.06
CA ILE A 384 1.07 15.60 -3.84
C ILE A 384 -0.12 14.79 -4.35
N HIS A 385 0.12 14.01 -5.39
CA HIS A 385 -0.91 13.23 -6.05
C HIS A 385 -1.04 11.84 -5.39
N VAL A 386 -2.23 11.58 -4.86
CA VAL A 386 -2.63 10.34 -4.17
C VAL A 386 -3.81 9.69 -4.91
N TYR A 387 -4.06 8.42 -4.62
CA TYR A 387 -5.11 7.67 -5.29
C TYR A 387 -6.51 8.19 -4.96
N ASP A 388 -6.76 8.49 -3.69
CA ASP A 388 -8.07 8.93 -3.20
C ASP A 388 -7.93 9.95 -2.05
N LEU A 389 -8.73 11.02 -2.10
CA LEU A 389 -8.81 12.05 -1.06
C LEU A 389 -9.87 11.73 0.00
N GLU A 390 -10.83 10.84 -0.28
CA GLU A 390 -11.82 10.40 0.70
C GLU A 390 -11.18 9.42 1.71
N PHE A 391 -10.23 8.61 1.24
CA PHE A 391 -9.48 7.65 2.04
C PHE A 391 -7.97 7.90 1.93
N PRO A 392 -7.48 9.09 2.33
CA PRO A 392 -6.06 9.38 2.25
C PRO A 392 -5.29 8.48 3.22
N PRO A 393 -4.02 8.16 2.92
CA PRO A 393 -3.17 7.41 3.85
C PRO A 393 -3.15 8.07 5.23
N VAL A 394 -3.66 7.38 6.26
CA VAL A 394 -3.84 7.93 7.60
C VAL A 394 -2.52 8.40 8.23
N TYR A 395 -1.41 7.75 7.86
CA TYR A 395 -0.05 8.06 8.32
C TYR A 395 0.45 9.43 7.87
N LEU A 396 -0.12 10.02 6.80
CA LEU A 396 0.20 11.37 6.38
C LEU A 396 -0.07 12.40 7.48
N SER A 397 -1.03 12.15 8.38
CA SER A 397 -1.29 13.05 9.52
C SER A 397 -0.15 13.16 10.53
N ARG A 398 0.87 12.29 10.46
CA ARG A 398 2.09 12.36 11.29
C ARG A 398 3.32 12.88 10.54
N ILE A 399 3.18 13.08 9.24
CA ILE A 399 4.20 13.66 8.38
C ILE A 399 3.78 15.12 8.20
N ASP A 400 4.59 16.10 8.64
CA ASP A 400 4.18 17.53 8.62
C ASP A 400 4.10 18.09 7.18
N ILE A 401 3.09 17.67 6.44
CA ILE A 401 2.73 18.10 5.10
C ILE A 401 1.30 18.60 5.20
N ASP A 402 1.07 19.81 4.71
CA ASP A 402 -0.26 20.42 4.69
C ASP A 402 -1.24 19.59 3.85
N PRO A 403 -2.37 19.12 4.42
CA PRO A 403 -3.35 18.32 3.71
C PRO A 403 -3.93 18.98 2.45
N ARG A 404 -3.90 20.32 2.36
CA ARG A 404 -4.37 21.08 1.18
C ARG A 404 -3.47 20.91 -0.05
N ARG A 405 -2.34 20.22 0.11
CA ARG A 405 -1.43 19.87 -0.99
C ARG A 405 -1.85 18.59 -1.69
N PHE A 406 -2.70 17.76 -1.08
CA PHE A 406 -3.12 16.50 -1.69
C PHE A 406 -4.13 16.74 -2.82
N ILE A 407 -3.91 16.06 -3.93
CA ILE A 407 -4.79 16.02 -5.11
C ILE A 407 -4.96 14.56 -5.55
N ASN A 408 -6.02 14.24 -6.29
CA ASN A 408 -6.27 12.90 -6.83
C ASN A 408 -6.87 12.96 -8.24
N GLY A 409 -7.19 11.79 -8.80
CA GLY A 409 -7.80 11.66 -10.11
C GLY A 409 -6.78 11.66 -11.24
N THR A 410 -7.21 12.01 -12.45
CA THR A 410 -6.29 12.21 -13.57
C THR A 410 -5.98 13.71 -13.66
N VAL A 411 -4.70 14.07 -13.60
CA VAL A 411 -4.27 15.48 -13.58
C VAL A 411 -3.06 15.71 -14.48
N ARG A 412 -2.89 16.96 -14.91
CA ARG A 412 -1.72 17.43 -15.64
C ARG A 412 -0.78 18.20 -14.74
N ALA A 413 0.51 18.10 -15.01
CA ALA A 413 1.53 18.95 -14.42
C ALA A 413 2.47 19.51 -15.48
N LYS A 414 2.95 20.74 -15.27
CA LYS A 414 4.09 21.26 -16.06
C LYS A 414 5.38 20.59 -15.65
N LEU A 415 5.52 20.27 -14.36
CA LEU A 415 6.63 19.49 -13.82
C LEU A 415 6.09 18.39 -12.90
N MET A 416 6.36 17.15 -13.27
CA MET A 416 5.95 15.95 -12.54
C MET A 416 7.17 15.29 -11.90
N TYR A 417 7.07 14.96 -10.61
CA TYR A 417 8.04 14.17 -9.87
C TYR A 417 7.49 12.77 -9.66
N VAL A 418 8.15 11.77 -10.22
CA VAL A 418 7.74 10.36 -10.12
C VAL A 418 8.83 9.59 -9.39
N PRO A 419 8.60 9.23 -8.12
CA PRO A 419 9.56 8.45 -7.36
C PRO A 419 9.57 7.00 -7.85
N GLN A 420 10.62 6.29 -7.44
CA GLN A 420 10.74 4.86 -7.56
C GLN A 420 9.41 4.11 -7.36
N GLY A 421 9.10 3.19 -8.28
CA GLY A 421 7.94 2.31 -8.17
C GLY A 421 8.06 1.29 -7.03
N ILE A 422 7.02 0.50 -6.82
CA ILE A 422 6.94 -0.51 -5.77
C ILE A 422 6.28 -1.77 -6.27
N ASN A 423 6.80 -2.93 -5.88
CA ASN A 423 6.12 -4.19 -6.14
C ASN A 423 5.00 -4.38 -5.12
N CYS A 424 3.88 -4.95 -5.58
CA CYS A 424 2.74 -5.19 -4.72
C CYS A 424 3.12 -6.03 -3.50
N CYS A 425 2.71 -5.61 -2.30
CA CYS A 425 3.02 -6.23 -1.02
C CYS A 425 4.53 -6.38 -0.73
N LEU A 426 5.39 -5.62 -1.40
CA LEU A 426 6.85 -5.70 -1.25
C LEU A 426 7.44 -4.29 -1.15
N PRO A 427 7.36 -3.66 0.03
CA PRO A 427 7.86 -2.30 0.19
C PRO A 427 9.40 -2.26 0.21
N PRO A 428 10.03 -1.20 -0.33
CA PRO A 428 11.48 -1.09 -0.44
C PRO A 428 12.11 -0.82 0.92
N LEU A 429 13.24 -1.48 1.20
CA LEU A 429 13.95 -1.38 2.49
C LEU A 429 14.18 0.08 2.92
N PHE A 430 14.84 0.87 2.06
CA PHE A 430 15.25 2.24 2.40
C PHE A 430 14.04 3.16 2.64
N GLY A 431 13.12 3.25 1.68
CA GLY A 431 11.93 4.12 1.78
C GLY A 431 11.06 3.79 2.99
N THR A 432 10.88 2.50 3.29
CA THR A 432 10.06 2.04 4.43
C THR A 432 10.72 2.37 5.77
N GLN A 433 12.04 2.21 5.88
CA GLN A 433 12.74 2.62 7.10
C GLN A 433 12.67 4.14 7.30
N VAL A 434 12.90 4.94 6.25
CA VAL A 434 12.77 6.41 6.30
C VAL A 434 11.35 6.80 6.74
N GLU A 435 10.33 6.16 6.18
CA GLU A 435 8.94 6.37 6.58
C GLU A 435 8.74 6.10 8.07
N SER A 436 9.15 4.92 8.57
CA SER A 436 9.02 4.57 9.98
C SER A 436 9.71 5.60 10.88
N LEU A 437 10.87 6.11 10.49
CA LEU A 437 11.58 7.15 11.26
C LEU A 437 10.75 8.44 11.36
N TYR A 438 10.16 8.91 10.25
CA TYR A 438 9.26 10.07 10.29
C TYR A 438 8.03 9.85 11.16
N LEU A 439 7.44 8.64 11.11
CA LEU A 439 6.28 8.28 11.92
C LEU A 439 6.60 8.25 13.42
N ARG A 440 7.83 7.86 13.77
CA ARG A 440 8.30 7.70 15.15
C ARG A 440 9.03 8.91 15.74
N ARG A 441 9.44 9.91 14.96
CA ARG A 441 10.25 11.04 15.45
C ARG A 441 9.68 11.79 16.67
N ASN A 442 8.36 11.96 16.71
CA ASN A 442 7.67 12.66 17.80
C ASN A 442 7.15 11.70 18.88
N LEU A 443 7.55 10.43 18.83
CA LEU A 443 7.26 9.45 19.86
C LEU A 443 8.44 9.38 20.83
N PRO A 444 8.21 8.99 22.09
CA PRO A 444 9.30 8.68 23.00
C PRO A 444 10.22 7.61 22.37
N ASN A 445 11.51 7.67 22.66
CA ASN A 445 12.44 6.57 22.39
C ASN A 445 12.52 5.72 23.68
N PRO A 446 11.63 4.74 23.89
CA PRO A 446 11.52 4.05 25.17
C PRO A 446 12.79 3.25 25.46
N THR A 447 13.28 3.33 26.69
CA THR A 447 14.29 2.42 27.20
C THR A 447 13.75 0.98 27.21
N ASP A 448 14.65 0.00 27.34
CA ASP A 448 14.30 -1.43 27.42
C ASP A 448 13.28 -1.72 28.53
N LYS A 449 13.35 -0.97 29.65
CA LYS A 449 12.40 -1.06 30.77
C LYS A 449 11.02 -0.49 30.42
N GLU A 450 10.98 0.52 29.55
CA GLU A 450 9.73 1.16 29.10
C GLU A 450 9.07 0.40 27.94
N ARG A 451 9.85 -0.42 27.20
CA ARG A 451 9.34 -1.43 26.26
C ARG A 451 8.80 -2.65 27.00
N ASN A 452 7.66 -2.44 27.67
CA ASN A 452 7.02 -3.43 28.53
C ASN A 452 5.57 -3.73 28.17
N VAL A 453 5.19 -3.55 26.90
CA VAL A 453 3.81 -3.79 26.45
C VAL A 453 3.74 -5.01 25.54
N VAL A 454 2.76 -5.88 25.79
CA VAL A 454 2.26 -6.84 24.81
C VAL A 454 0.98 -6.28 24.20
N VAL A 455 1.00 -6.06 22.89
CA VAL A 455 -0.17 -5.60 22.13
C VAL A 455 -0.93 -6.80 21.61
N VAL A 456 -2.23 -6.87 21.86
CA VAL A 456 -3.11 -7.92 21.33
C VAL A 456 -4.14 -7.26 20.41
N VAL A 457 -4.11 -7.61 19.13
CA VAL A 457 -4.97 -7.01 18.11
C VAL A 457 -6.31 -7.75 18.08
N LYS A 458 -7.39 -7.01 18.38
CA LYS A 458 -8.79 -7.42 18.25
C LYS A 458 -9.38 -6.82 16.98
N ARG A 459 -10.01 -7.67 16.17
CA ARG A 459 -10.66 -7.26 14.92
C ARG A 459 -12.13 -7.60 14.93
N ARG A 460 -12.95 -6.72 14.33
CA ARG A 460 -14.35 -7.02 14.03
C ARG A 460 -14.45 -8.15 13.01
N ASN A 461 -15.50 -8.94 13.13
CA ASN A 461 -15.84 -9.97 12.16
C ASN A 461 -16.41 -9.35 10.86
N ARG A 462 -15.53 -8.77 10.03
CA ARG A 462 -15.91 -8.19 8.73
C ARG A 462 -15.40 -8.97 7.52
N ARG A 463 -14.25 -9.64 7.63
CA ARG A 463 -13.62 -10.39 6.52
C ARG A 463 -13.08 -11.75 6.93
N GLY A 464 -13.62 -12.34 8.00
CA GLY A 464 -13.11 -13.60 8.57
C GLY A 464 -11.72 -13.50 9.23
N ARG A 465 -10.99 -12.40 9.08
CA ARG A 465 -9.64 -12.22 9.64
C ARG A 465 -9.69 -11.68 11.08
N TYR A 466 -10.10 -12.53 12.01
CA TYR A 466 -10.19 -12.24 13.45
C TYR A 466 -9.97 -13.54 14.23
N PHE A 467 -9.73 -13.47 15.54
CA PHE A 467 -9.71 -14.65 16.40
C PHE A 467 -11.09 -14.89 17.03
N ARG A 468 -11.73 -16.04 16.77
CA ARG A 468 -13.02 -16.38 17.41
C ARG A 468 -12.87 -16.54 18.92
N PHE A 469 -11.70 -17.02 19.37
CA PHE A 469 -11.37 -17.24 20.78
C PHE A 469 -10.60 -16.07 21.40
N HIS A 470 -10.77 -14.85 20.87
CA HIS A 470 -10.02 -13.66 21.29
C HIS A 470 -9.98 -13.45 22.80
N ASP A 471 -11.12 -13.49 23.49
CA ASP A 471 -11.16 -13.22 24.92
C ASP A 471 -10.42 -14.30 25.74
N LYS A 472 -10.43 -15.55 25.28
CA LYS A 472 -9.65 -16.64 25.89
C LYS A 472 -8.15 -16.44 25.64
N ILE A 473 -7.77 -16.05 24.43
CA ILE A 473 -6.38 -15.74 24.07
C ILE A 473 -5.88 -14.57 24.94
N LEU A 474 -6.62 -13.47 24.99
CA LEU A 474 -6.29 -12.29 25.80
C LEU A 474 -6.14 -12.65 27.28
N LYS A 475 -7.04 -13.47 27.83
CA LYS A 475 -6.95 -13.93 29.22
C LYS A 475 -5.65 -14.72 29.46
N ALA A 476 -5.34 -15.69 28.61
CA ALA A 476 -4.13 -16.50 28.75
C ALA A 476 -2.84 -15.65 28.60
N ILE A 477 -2.81 -14.70 27.67
CA ILE A 477 -1.69 -13.78 27.50
C ILE A 477 -1.54 -12.89 28.74
N LYS A 478 -2.63 -12.37 29.32
CA LYS A 478 -2.58 -11.58 30.57
C LYS A 478 -1.96 -12.34 31.73
N GLU A 479 -2.30 -13.62 31.87
CA GLU A 479 -1.73 -14.49 32.92
C GLU A 479 -0.22 -14.67 32.75
N ARG A 480 0.27 -14.86 31.51
CA ARG A 480 1.70 -14.94 31.21
C ARG A 480 2.44 -13.62 31.37
N ALA A 481 1.87 -12.54 30.85
CA ALA A 481 2.44 -11.20 30.93
C ALA A 481 2.69 -10.74 32.37
N LYS A 482 1.80 -11.10 33.31
CA LYS A 482 1.96 -10.79 34.74
C LYS A 482 3.27 -11.33 35.33
N LYS A 483 3.74 -12.51 34.88
CA LYS A 483 4.99 -13.13 35.35
C LYS A 483 6.23 -12.31 35.00
N TYR A 484 6.16 -11.53 33.91
CA TYR A 484 7.27 -10.73 33.38
C TYR A 484 7.03 -9.21 33.54
N GLU A 485 6.07 -8.83 34.40
CA GLU A 485 5.69 -7.45 34.66
C GLU A 485 5.32 -6.66 33.39
N LEU A 486 4.74 -7.36 32.40
CA LEU A 486 4.32 -6.79 31.14
C LEU A 486 2.90 -6.22 31.23
N LYS A 487 2.72 -5.04 30.66
CA LYS A 487 1.41 -4.43 30.43
C LYS A 487 0.77 -5.05 29.20
N ILE A 488 -0.56 -5.17 29.23
CA ILE A 488 -1.34 -5.68 28.10
C ILE A 488 -2.18 -4.56 27.54
N TRP A 489 -1.97 -4.25 26.26
CA TRP A 489 -2.76 -3.29 25.52
C TRP A 489 -3.53 -4.00 24.42
N GLU A 490 -4.85 -3.86 24.43
CA GLU A 490 -5.71 -4.41 23.41
C GLU A 490 -5.95 -3.35 22.34
N PHE A 491 -5.46 -3.60 21.13
CA PHE A 491 -5.74 -2.75 19.98
C PHE A 491 -7.03 -3.21 19.32
N ASN A 492 -8.09 -2.41 19.40
CA ASN A 492 -9.40 -2.76 18.86
C ASN A 492 -9.69 -1.92 17.61
N ASP A 493 -10.30 -2.49 16.57
CA ASP A 493 -10.79 -1.72 15.43
C ASP A 493 -12.19 -1.10 15.69
N SER A 494 -12.75 -1.27 16.91
CA SER A 494 -14.10 -0.84 17.32
C SER A 494 -14.27 -0.56 18.82
N PRO A 495 -14.29 0.70 19.26
CA PRO A 495 -13.89 1.89 18.50
C PRO A 495 -12.41 1.82 18.14
N LEU A 496 -12.06 2.34 16.96
CA LEU A 496 -10.67 2.44 16.53
C LEU A 496 -9.96 3.53 17.34
N PRO A 497 -8.81 3.25 18.01
CA PRO A 497 -8.02 4.27 18.67
C PRO A 497 -7.57 5.36 17.70
N THR A 498 -7.37 6.56 18.22
CA THR A 498 -6.74 7.64 17.44
C THR A 498 -5.35 7.21 16.99
N LEU A 499 -4.86 7.73 15.87
CA LEU A 499 -3.53 7.38 15.38
C LEU A 499 -2.42 7.66 16.40
N ASN A 500 -2.56 8.71 17.22
CA ASN A 500 -1.59 8.99 18.28
C ASN A 500 -1.59 7.92 19.38
N GLN A 501 -2.77 7.45 19.79
CA GLN A 501 -2.89 6.34 20.75
C GLN A 501 -2.29 5.05 20.16
N THR A 502 -2.60 4.75 18.90
CA THR A 502 -2.04 3.60 18.18
C THR A 502 -0.52 3.69 18.09
N ALA A 503 0.03 4.84 17.71
CA ALA A 503 1.47 5.04 17.62
C ALA A 503 2.17 4.84 18.97
N HIS A 504 1.64 5.42 20.06
CA HIS A 504 2.16 5.18 21.40
C HIS A 504 2.05 3.72 21.84
N MET A 505 0.97 3.04 21.43
CA MET A 505 0.71 1.64 21.74
C MET A 505 1.78 0.73 21.15
N PHE A 506 1.99 0.85 19.84
CA PHE A 506 2.93 0.01 19.10
C PHE A 506 4.39 0.40 19.37
N ASN A 507 4.69 1.67 19.64
CA ASN A 507 6.04 2.12 19.97
C ASN A 507 6.60 1.53 21.28
N ARG A 508 5.73 1.12 22.22
CA ARG A 508 6.13 0.46 23.48
C ARG A 508 6.03 -1.06 23.42
N ALA A 509 5.59 -1.62 22.29
CA ALA A 509 5.42 -3.05 22.15
C ALA A 509 6.77 -3.76 22.21
N VAL A 510 6.81 -4.87 22.95
CA VAL A 510 7.88 -5.88 22.86
C VAL A 510 7.38 -7.11 22.12
N VAL A 511 6.10 -7.44 22.28
CA VAL A 511 5.42 -8.50 21.52
C VAL A 511 4.08 -7.96 21.00
N ILE A 512 3.74 -8.32 19.77
CA ILE A 512 2.46 -8.06 19.14
C ILE A 512 1.85 -9.42 18.78
N VAL A 513 0.60 -9.65 19.16
CA VAL A 513 -0.17 -10.84 18.81
C VAL A 513 -1.37 -10.42 17.99
N ALA A 514 -1.46 -10.88 16.73
CA ALA A 514 -2.48 -10.39 15.80
C ALA A 514 -2.99 -11.46 14.83
N PRO A 515 -4.27 -11.44 14.43
CA PRO A 515 -4.77 -12.20 13.29
C PRO A 515 -4.56 -11.43 11.98
N HIS A 516 -3.92 -12.07 10.99
CA HIS A 516 -3.44 -11.47 9.74
C HIS A 516 -4.38 -10.38 9.16
N GLY A 517 -3.91 -9.14 9.07
CA GLY A 517 -4.47 -8.10 8.21
C GLY A 517 -4.09 -6.66 8.57
N ALA A 518 -5.00 -5.72 8.33
CA ALA A 518 -4.60 -4.31 8.21
C ALA A 518 -4.07 -3.66 9.51
N GLY A 519 -4.44 -4.19 10.68
CA GLY A 519 -4.00 -3.66 11.98
C GLY A 519 -2.49 -3.83 12.20
N GLU A 520 -1.90 -4.83 11.56
CA GLU A 520 -0.48 -5.13 11.62
C GLU A 520 0.38 -4.12 10.84
N SER A 521 -0.22 -3.29 9.98
CA SER A 521 0.49 -2.16 9.34
C SER A 521 1.04 -1.17 10.39
N ASN A 522 0.47 -1.17 11.61
CA ASN A 522 0.93 -0.32 12.71
C ASN A 522 2.29 -0.74 13.29
N ILE A 523 2.89 -1.86 12.83
CA ILE A 523 4.27 -2.18 13.19
C ILE A 523 5.28 -1.11 12.74
N MET A 524 4.90 -0.23 11.80
CA MET A 524 5.68 0.97 11.43
C MET A 524 6.02 1.89 12.61
N PHE A 525 5.24 1.85 13.69
CA PHE A 525 5.49 2.61 14.91
C PHE A 525 6.37 1.88 15.92
N THR A 526 6.73 0.62 15.69
CA THR A 526 7.46 -0.20 16.66
C THR A 526 8.93 0.16 16.74
N GLN A 527 9.56 -0.19 17.85
CA GLN A 527 11.00 -0.17 17.99
C GLN A 527 11.60 -1.44 17.37
N PRO A 528 12.84 -1.39 16.87
CA PRO A 528 13.58 -2.59 16.45
C PRO A 528 13.59 -3.66 17.55
N GLY A 529 13.65 -4.92 17.14
CA GLY A 529 13.56 -6.07 18.04
C GLY A 529 12.15 -6.38 18.56
N THR A 530 11.10 -5.70 18.09
CA THR A 530 9.71 -6.07 18.40
C THR A 530 9.36 -7.40 17.73
N ILE A 531 8.67 -8.27 18.46
CA ILE A 531 8.25 -9.59 17.98
C ILE A 531 6.79 -9.54 17.49
N LEU A 532 6.54 -9.97 16.25
CA LEU A 532 5.20 -10.18 15.72
C LEU A 532 4.85 -11.67 15.72
N LEU A 533 3.83 -12.04 16.50
CA LEU A 533 3.18 -13.35 16.48
C LEU A 533 1.87 -13.23 15.68
N GLU A 534 1.90 -13.72 14.45
CA GLU A 534 0.80 -13.58 13.49
C GLU A 534 0.01 -14.89 13.37
N GLY A 535 -1.30 -14.83 13.58
CA GLY A 535 -2.22 -15.90 13.18
C GLY A 535 -2.53 -15.80 11.68
N LEU A 536 -1.95 -16.70 10.89
CA LEU A 536 -2.04 -16.70 9.43
C LEU A 536 -3.41 -17.14 8.95
N CYS A 537 -4.05 -16.28 8.15
CA CYS A 537 -5.37 -16.52 7.59
C CYS A 537 -5.26 -17.05 6.16
N ILE A 538 -6.11 -18.01 5.80
CA ILE A 538 -6.37 -18.39 4.41
C ILE A 538 -7.34 -17.37 3.84
N ASP A 539 -6.94 -16.66 2.79
CA ASP A 539 -7.83 -15.77 2.08
C ASP A 539 -8.95 -16.58 1.42
N LYS A 540 -10.20 -16.18 1.68
CA LYS A 540 -11.38 -16.93 1.22
C LYS A 540 -11.57 -16.83 -0.29
N HIS A 541 -11.02 -15.80 -0.93
CA HIS A 541 -11.19 -15.56 -2.36
C HIS A 541 -10.33 -16.50 -3.20
N ASP A 542 -9.06 -16.69 -2.83
CA ASP A 542 -8.09 -17.46 -3.62
C ASP A 542 -7.52 -18.69 -2.89
N GLY A 543 -7.87 -18.89 -1.61
CA GLY A 543 -7.35 -20.00 -0.81
C GLY A 543 -5.87 -19.86 -0.43
N LEU A 544 -5.27 -18.68 -0.66
CA LEU A 544 -3.85 -18.41 -0.44
C LEU A 544 -3.60 -17.69 0.88
N VAL A 545 -2.35 -17.72 1.33
CA VAL A 545 -1.87 -17.08 2.55
C VAL A 545 -0.96 -15.90 2.19
N ASN A 546 -1.24 -14.75 2.79
CA ASN A 546 -0.39 -13.57 2.67
C ASN A 546 0.50 -13.45 3.92
N VAL A 547 1.82 -13.33 3.72
CA VAL A 547 2.81 -13.14 4.81
C VAL A 547 3.56 -11.81 4.64
N VAL A 548 2.90 -10.80 4.08
CA VAL A 548 3.48 -9.46 3.86
C VAL A 548 4.06 -8.83 5.14
N PHE A 549 3.43 -9.07 6.31
CA PHE A 549 3.91 -8.52 7.58
C PHE A 549 5.20 -9.16 8.08
N ARG A 550 5.58 -10.34 7.59
CA ARG A 550 6.94 -10.89 7.78
C ARG A 550 7.97 -9.95 7.17
N THR A 551 7.80 -9.60 5.89
CA THR A 551 8.72 -8.70 5.20
C THR A 551 8.77 -7.33 5.87
N LEU A 552 7.62 -6.79 6.26
CA LEU A 552 7.58 -5.51 6.96
C LEU A 552 8.26 -5.56 8.33
N SER A 553 8.02 -6.61 9.12
CA SER A 553 8.70 -6.82 10.41
C SER A 553 10.22 -6.86 10.22
N HIS A 554 10.67 -7.60 9.21
CA HIS A 554 12.08 -7.74 8.86
C HIS A 554 12.73 -6.39 8.50
N ILE A 555 12.12 -5.63 7.59
CA ILE A 555 12.61 -4.29 7.18
C ILE A 555 12.79 -3.35 8.38
N LEU A 556 11.90 -3.46 9.37
CA LEU A 556 11.91 -2.64 10.58
C LEU A 556 12.77 -3.22 11.71
N GLY A 557 13.52 -4.28 11.43
CA GLY A 557 14.41 -4.92 12.39
C GLY A 557 13.71 -5.70 13.49
N GLY A 558 12.46 -6.11 13.27
CA GLY A 558 11.68 -6.96 14.17
C GLY A 558 11.85 -8.46 13.91
N PHE A 559 11.28 -9.25 14.80
CA PHE A 559 11.21 -10.71 14.71
C PHE A 559 9.81 -11.14 14.31
N TYR A 560 9.70 -12.23 13.55
CA TYR A 560 8.43 -12.70 13.04
C TYR A 560 8.21 -14.19 13.32
N TYR A 561 7.00 -14.52 13.80
CA TYR A 561 6.50 -15.88 13.83
C TYR A 561 5.06 -15.97 13.30
N GLY A 562 4.84 -16.77 12.26
CA GLY A 562 3.52 -17.08 11.72
C GLY A 562 2.97 -18.40 12.27
N PHE A 563 1.81 -18.37 12.91
CA PHE A 563 1.05 -19.56 13.26
C PHE A 563 0.02 -19.87 12.16
N PHE A 564 0.19 -21.01 11.49
CA PHE A 564 -0.71 -21.51 10.46
C PHE A 564 -1.35 -22.82 10.89
N LYS A 565 -2.68 -22.86 10.95
CA LYS A 565 -3.43 -24.07 11.28
C LYS A 565 -3.88 -24.76 10.00
N GLN A 566 -3.23 -25.87 9.64
CA GLN A 566 -3.53 -26.58 8.41
C GLN A 566 -5.01 -27.00 8.37
N GLY A 567 -5.68 -26.70 7.25
CA GLY A 567 -7.10 -27.01 7.06
C GLY A 567 -8.07 -26.10 7.82
N ALA A 568 -7.57 -25.08 8.53
CA ALA A 568 -8.41 -24.14 9.26
C ALA A 568 -8.08 -22.69 8.90
N HIS A 569 -9.07 -21.82 9.04
CA HIS A 569 -8.87 -20.38 8.97
C HIS A 569 -8.29 -19.87 10.30
N CYS A 570 -7.61 -18.71 10.30
CA CYS A 570 -7.08 -18.09 11.52
C CYS A 570 -8.14 -17.83 12.60
N THR A 571 -9.44 -17.86 12.27
CA THR A 571 -10.54 -17.76 13.25
C THR A 571 -10.49 -18.84 14.30
N GLU A 572 -9.98 -20.02 13.94
CA GLU A 572 -9.91 -21.20 14.81
C GLU A 572 -8.61 -21.28 15.63
N THR A 573 -7.82 -20.19 15.64
CA THR A 573 -6.64 -20.08 16.50
C THR A 573 -7.08 -20.01 17.96
N THR A 574 -6.53 -20.86 18.81
CA THR A 574 -6.87 -20.96 20.24
C THR A 574 -5.72 -20.48 21.14
N PRO A 575 -5.91 -20.35 22.46
CA PRO A 575 -4.79 -20.08 23.38
C PRO A 575 -3.69 -21.13 23.31
N GLU A 576 -4.04 -22.42 23.18
CA GLU A 576 -3.08 -23.53 23.14
C GLU A 576 -2.15 -23.44 21.92
N ASP A 577 -2.62 -22.81 20.85
CA ASP A 577 -1.86 -22.56 19.64
C ASP A 577 -0.78 -21.46 19.83
N LEU A 578 -1.12 -20.38 20.55
CA LEU A 578 -0.28 -19.17 20.65
C LEU A 578 0.57 -19.08 21.92
N ILE A 579 0.10 -19.64 23.04
CA ILE A 579 0.79 -19.49 24.33
C ILE A 579 2.17 -20.16 24.37
N PRO A 580 2.39 -21.36 23.79
CA PRO A 580 3.74 -21.93 23.72
C PRO A 580 4.72 -21.03 22.96
N LEU A 581 4.24 -20.38 21.89
CA LEU A 581 5.03 -19.41 21.11
C LEU A 581 5.37 -18.18 21.94
N LEU A 582 4.38 -17.62 22.63
CA LEU A 582 4.59 -16.49 23.51
C LEU A 582 5.60 -16.83 24.63
N ASP A 583 5.44 -17.97 25.29
CA ASP A 583 6.32 -18.41 26.37
C ASP A 583 7.78 -18.58 25.90
N PHE A 584 7.99 -19.04 24.65
CA PHE A 584 9.32 -19.11 24.04
C PHE A 584 10.03 -17.74 24.01
N TYR A 585 9.32 -16.69 23.61
CA TYR A 585 9.90 -15.34 23.54
C TYR A 585 9.99 -14.67 24.91
N LEU A 586 8.97 -14.83 25.76
CA LEU A 586 8.97 -14.22 27.10
C LEU A 586 10.07 -14.78 28.00
N THR A 587 10.42 -16.06 27.87
CA THR A 587 11.56 -16.66 28.60
C THR A 587 12.92 -16.09 28.17
N ARG A 588 12.98 -15.38 27.04
CA ARG A 588 14.17 -14.75 26.46
C ARG A 588 14.02 -13.23 26.35
N LEU A 589 13.11 -12.64 27.11
CA LEU A 589 12.72 -11.23 26.96
C LEU A 589 13.92 -10.26 27.03
N ASP A 590 14.92 -10.59 27.85
CA ASP A 590 16.16 -9.80 28.01
C ASP A 590 17.10 -9.85 26.78
N GLU A 591 16.84 -10.72 25.81
CA GLU A 591 17.56 -10.73 24.53
C GLU A 591 16.97 -9.67 23.59
N PHE A 592 15.65 -9.42 23.66
CA PHE A 592 14.90 -8.48 22.81
C PHE A 592 14.77 -7.06 23.39
N ARG A 593 15.09 -6.94 24.68
CA ARG A 593 15.20 -5.73 25.47
C ARG A 593 16.67 -5.34 25.57
#